data_AF-A0A1Y5Q922-F1
#
_entry.id   AF-A0A1Y5Q922-F1
#
_cell.length_a   1.000
_cell.length_b   1.000
_cell.length_c   1.000
_cell.angle_alpha   90.00
_cell.angle_beta   90.00
_cell.angle_gamma   90.00
#
_symmetry.space_group_name_H-M   'P 1'
#
loop_
_entity.id
_entity.type
_entity.pdbx_description
1 polymer ?
#
loop_
_entity_poly.entity_id
_entity_poly.type
_entity_poly.pdbx_seq_one_letter_code
_entity_poly.pdbx_strand_id
1 'polypeptide(L)'
;MLALDVPGGVDADSGAVPGVAVHATRTLQFIVAHRGLHTGDALEHAGQCLLDRLDVPAAAFAGVVAAASCWSGAVLPGLLPPRRANTHKGESGHVLCMGGNHGSGGAVMLCAEAALRSGAGLVSVTTRAPHVAPLLARCPEAMVHAADAAFDPAGLCGRAGVIALGPGLGQDDWARRLWAAALDSGKPLVADADALNLLAAVPRPLPQAILTPHPGEAARLLGVDAAGIQRDRFAAAHALATRFSAVVVLKGAGSVVAAPGATPRVIAAGNPGMAVGGMGDLLTGVIAALRAQGLPAFEAASAGALLQGLAGDAAACEGQRGLLCGVITYRNGVRADHAQADTAGDQVGGIFGQGQRGLLPRDLLPHLRTLSNPE
;
A
#
# COMPACT_ATOMS: atom_id res chain seq x y z
N MET A 1 -10.03 -28.49 -6.91
CA MET A 1 -10.69 -28.12 -8.18
C MET A 1 -9.73 -27.28 -9.00
N LEU A 2 -9.60 -27.57 -10.31
CA LEU A 2 -8.72 -26.84 -11.24
C LEU A 2 -9.59 -26.08 -12.24
N ALA A 3 -9.40 -24.77 -12.36
CA ALA A 3 -9.94 -23.99 -13.46
C ALA A 3 -8.89 -23.88 -14.57
N LEU A 4 -9.34 -24.00 -15.81
CA LEU A 4 -8.52 -23.74 -16.99
C LEU A 4 -8.88 -22.35 -17.49
N ASP A 5 -7.86 -21.51 -17.64
CA ASP A 5 -7.91 -20.11 -18.00
C ASP A 5 -8.51 -19.18 -16.93
N VAL A 6 -9.82 -19.28 -16.69
CA VAL A 6 -10.57 -18.43 -15.76
C VAL A 6 -11.62 -19.30 -15.05
N PRO A 7 -11.83 -19.18 -13.72
CA PRO A 7 -12.91 -19.88 -13.05
C PRO A 7 -14.26 -19.47 -13.65
N GLY A 8 -15.06 -20.44 -14.10
CA GLY A 8 -16.35 -20.16 -14.73
C GLY A 8 -17.24 -19.29 -13.83
N GLY A 9 -17.75 -18.19 -14.36
CA GLY A 9 -18.56 -17.20 -13.63
C GLY A 9 -17.77 -15.98 -13.11
N VAL A 10 -16.43 -15.98 -13.21
CA VAL A 10 -15.58 -14.82 -12.94
C VAL A 10 -15.36 -14.02 -14.22
N ASP A 11 -15.49 -12.70 -14.14
CA ASP A 11 -15.09 -11.78 -15.22
C ASP A 11 -13.57 -11.57 -15.20
N ALA A 12 -12.91 -11.95 -16.30
CA ALA A 12 -11.44 -11.92 -16.43
C ALA A 12 -10.87 -10.50 -16.52
N ASP A 13 -11.68 -9.51 -16.90
CA ASP A 13 -11.28 -8.12 -17.06
C ASP A 13 -11.48 -7.32 -15.78
N SER A 14 -12.63 -7.48 -15.13
CA SER A 14 -12.97 -6.67 -13.94
C SER A 14 -12.67 -7.38 -12.62
N GLY A 15 -12.64 -8.71 -12.61
CA GLY A 15 -12.57 -9.53 -11.41
C GLY A 15 -13.90 -9.66 -10.67
N ALA A 16 -15.00 -9.17 -11.27
CA ALA A 16 -16.32 -9.26 -10.69
C ALA A 16 -16.92 -10.67 -10.79
N VAL A 17 -17.81 -10.97 -9.86
CA VAL A 17 -18.58 -12.21 -9.80
C VAL A 17 -20.08 -11.86 -9.78
N PRO A 18 -20.71 -11.58 -10.94
CA PRO A 18 -22.08 -11.08 -10.99
C PRO A 18 -23.15 -12.12 -10.61
N GLY A 19 -22.76 -13.37 -10.34
CA GLY A 19 -23.66 -14.46 -10.00
C GLY A 19 -22.92 -15.60 -9.33
N VAL A 20 -23.12 -16.83 -9.80
CA VAL A 20 -22.42 -18.00 -9.26
C VAL A 20 -21.10 -18.19 -10.00
N ALA A 21 -20.02 -18.40 -9.25
CA ALA A 21 -18.71 -18.71 -9.81
C ALA A 21 -18.06 -19.93 -9.16
N VAL A 22 -17.21 -20.59 -9.94
CA VAL A 22 -16.39 -21.72 -9.52
C VAL A 22 -15.36 -21.27 -8.46
N HIS A 23 -15.22 -22.04 -7.37
CA HIS A 23 -14.17 -21.82 -6.36
C HIS A 23 -12.95 -22.71 -6.62
N ALA A 24 -12.08 -22.29 -7.52
CA ALA A 24 -10.90 -23.06 -7.88
C ALA A 24 -9.87 -23.09 -6.73
N THR A 25 -9.20 -24.23 -6.55
CA THR A 25 -8.02 -24.31 -5.68
C THR A 25 -6.77 -23.82 -6.42
N ARG A 26 -6.77 -24.02 -7.75
CA ARG A 26 -5.75 -23.53 -8.69
C ARG A 26 -6.42 -23.10 -10.00
N THR A 27 -5.89 -22.07 -10.63
CA THR A 27 -6.28 -21.63 -11.97
C THR A 27 -5.05 -21.62 -12.86
N LEU A 28 -5.06 -22.36 -13.97
CA LEU A 28 -3.99 -22.34 -14.97
C LEU A 28 -4.38 -21.41 -16.11
N GLN A 29 -3.79 -20.22 -16.15
CA GLN A 29 -4.00 -19.24 -17.22
C GLN A 29 -3.13 -19.57 -18.43
N PHE A 30 -3.58 -19.20 -19.62
CA PHE A 30 -2.82 -19.42 -20.85
C PHE A 30 -2.40 -18.10 -21.49
N ILE A 31 -1.18 -18.07 -22.04
CA ILE A 31 -0.60 -16.95 -22.82
C ILE A 31 -0.28 -15.71 -21.97
N VAL A 32 -1.26 -15.17 -21.25
CA VAL A 32 -1.14 -14.00 -20.38
C VAL A 32 -1.90 -14.19 -19.06
N ALA A 33 -1.54 -13.39 -18.05
CA ALA A 33 -2.33 -13.28 -16.84
C ALA A 33 -3.53 -12.32 -17.05
N HIS A 34 -4.69 -12.71 -16.54
CA HIS A 34 -5.93 -11.95 -16.58
C HIS A 34 -5.97 -10.98 -15.40
N ARG A 35 -6.07 -9.68 -15.68
CA ARG A 35 -6.01 -8.64 -14.64
C ARG A 35 -7.10 -8.80 -13.57
N GLY A 36 -8.28 -9.30 -13.96
CA GLY A 36 -9.42 -9.52 -13.06
C GLY A 36 -9.15 -10.57 -12.00
N LEU A 37 -8.27 -11.55 -12.26
CA LEU A 37 -7.94 -12.61 -11.29
C LEU A 37 -7.02 -12.15 -10.16
N HIS A 38 -6.58 -10.89 -10.18
CA HIS A 38 -5.64 -10.34 -9.21
C HIS A 38 -6.26 -9.23 -8.34
N THR A 39 -7.58 -9.04 -8.36
CA THR A 39 -8.27 -8.02 -7.56
C THR A 39 -9.70 -8.42 -7.24
N GLY A 40 -10.29 -7.77 -6.23
CA GLY A 40 -11.72 -7.89 -5.94
C GLY A 40 -12.16 -9.32 -5.59
N ASP A 41 -13.38 -9.66 -5.95
CA ASP A 41 -14.04 -10.91 -5.55
C ASP A 41 -13.39 -12.14 -6.21
N ALA A 42 -12.80 -11.99 -7.39
CA ALA A 42 -12.09 -13.07 -8.08
C ALA A 42 -11.00 -13.74 -7.23
N LEU A 43 -10.41 -13.03 -6.25
CA LEU A 43 -9.41 -13.58 -5.34
C LEU A 43 -9.95 -14.76 -4.50
N GLU A 44 -11.25 -14.78 -4.20
CA GLU A 44 -11.92 -15.89 -3.47
C GLU A 44 -12.24 -17.09 -4.38
N HIS A 45 -12.12 -16.91 -5.70
CA HIS A 45 -12.51 -17.91 -6.71
C HIS A 45 -11.33 -18.48 -7.49
N ALA A 46 -10.23 -17.73 -7.63
CA ALA A 46 -9.12 -18.09 -8.49
C ALA A 46 -8.14 -19.10 -7.84
N GLY A 47 -8.08 -19.14 -6.51
CA GLY A 47 -7.07 -19.92 -5.79
C GLY A 47 -5.65 -19.51 -6.20
N GLN A 48 -4.73 -20.49 -6.28
CA GLN A 48 -3.39 -20.20 -6.80
C GLN A 48 -3.42 -20.06 -8.32
N CYS A 49 -3.11 -18.86 -8.83
CA CYS A 49 -2.98 -18.61 -10.25
C CYS A 49 -1.60 -19.05 -10.77
N LEU A 50 -1.61 -19.86 -11.82
CA LEU A 50 -0.44 -20.28 -12.60
C LEU A 50 -0.56 -19.68 -14.01
N LEU A 51 0.55 -19.59 -14.74
CA LEU A 51 0.57 -19.11 -16.12
C LEU A 51 1.41 -20.04 -16.98
N ASP A 52 0.78 -20.65 -17.97
CA ASP A 52 1.46 -21.33 -19.08
C ASP A 52 1.45 -20.40 -20.30
N ARG A 53 2.64 -20.07 -20.81
CA ARG A 53 2.77 -19.13 -21.94
C ARG A 53 2.55 -19.80 -23.29
N LEU A 54 2.41 -21.13 -23.33
CA LEU A 54 2.21 -21.95 -24.53
C LEU A 54 3.25 -21.67 -25.64
N ASP A 55 4.47 -21.31 -25.25
CA ASP A 55 5.58 -20.94 -26.13
C ASP A 55 5.21 -19.92 -27.22
N VAL A 56 4.22 -19.07 -26.97
CA VAL A 56 3.80 -18.02 -27.91
C VAL A 56 4.98 -17.06 -28.14
N PRO A 57 5.45 -16.89 -29.39
CA PRO A 57 6.61 -16.04 -29.67
C PRO A 57 6.38 -14.59 -29.24
N ALA A 58 7.42 -13.94 -28.73
CA ALA A 58 7.34 -12.53 -28.30
C ALA A 58 6.81 -11.58 -29.40
N ALA A 59 7.08 -11.90 -30.67
CA ALA A 59 6.59 -11.14 -31.82
C ALA A 59 5.06 -11.12 -31.93
N ALA A 60 4.35 -12.13 -31.39
CA ALA A 60 2.88 -12.15 -31.36
C ALA A 60 2.29 -11.05 -30.45
N PHE A 61 3.09 -10.49 -29.54
CA PHE A 61 2.69 -9.39 -28.67
C PHE A 61 3.11 -8.02 -29.20
N ALA A 62 3.71 -7.94 -30.40
CA ALA A 62 4.12 -6.67 -30.98
C ALA A 62 2.90 -5.75 -31.19
N GLY A 63 2.92 -4.57 -30.59
CA GLY A 63 1.82 -3.60 -30.65
C GLY A 63 0.67 -3.86 -29.66
N VAL A 64 0.73 -4.94 -28.87
CA VAL A 64 -0.25 -5.21 -27.81
C VAL A 64 0.14 -4.43 -26.55
N VAL A 65 -0.76 -3.54 -26.10
CA VAL A 65 -0.59 -2.81 -24.85
C VAL A 65 -1.16 -3.63 -23.70
N ALA A 66 -0.38 -3.81 -22.64
CA ALA A 66 -0.84 -4.52 -21.45
C ALA A 66 -2.04 -3.81 -20.81
N ALA A 67 -3.09 -4.57 -20.46
CA ALA A 67 -4.27 -4.04 -19.80
C ALA A 67 -3.99 -3.60 -18.35
N ALA A 68 -3.01 -4.23 -17.70
CA ALA A 68 -2.46 -3.87 -16.41
C ALA A 68 -1.08 -4.53 -16.20
N SER A 69 -0.30 -4.02 -15.26
CA SER A 69 0.95 -4.66 -14.80
C SER A 69 0.77 -5.21 -13.39
N CYS A 70 1.09 -6.48 -13.19
CA CYS A 70 1.08 -7.11 -11.86
C CYS A 70 2.41 -6.81 -11.13
N TRP A 71 2.33 -6.21 -9.95
CA TRP A 71 3.48 -5.82 -9.14
C TRP A 71 3.64 -6.76 -7.95
N SER A 72 4.79 -7.42 -7.89
CA SER A 72 5.21 -8.31 -6.80
C SER A 72 6.56 -7.86 -6.23
N GLY A 73 7.02 -8.46 -5.13
CA GLY A 73 8.26 -8.05 -4.45
C GLY A 73 9.52 -7.99 -5.34
N ALA A 74 9.53 -8.69 -6.47
CA ALA A 74 10.63 -8.68 -7.43
C ALA A 74 10.93 -7.29 -8.03
N VAL A 75 9.97 -6.35 -8.04
CA VAL A 75 10.20 -5.00 -8.60
C VAL A 75 10.87 -4.04 -7.62
N LEU A 76 10.82 -4.30 -6.31
CA LEU A 76 11.29 -3.37 -5.28
C LEU A 76 12.81 -3.09 -5.33
N PRO A 77 13.70 -4.07 -5.54
CA PRO A 77 15.14 -3.82 -5.57
C PRO A 77 15.56 -2.79 -6.63
N GLY A 78 14.85 -2.72 -7.76
CA GLY A 78 15.12 -1.74 -8.82
C GLY A 78 14.61 -0.33 -8.50
N LEU A 79 13.60 -0.20 -7.64
CA LEU A 79 13.01 1.10 -7.25
C LEU A 79 13.62 1.68 -5.98
N LEU A 80 14.10 0.82 -5.08
CA LEU A 80 14.63 1.17 -3.77
C LEU A 80 16.07 0.66 -3.63
N PRO A 81 17.03 1.23 -4.39
CA PRO A 81 18.42 0.84 -4.27
C PRO A 81 18.99 1.18 -2.89
N PRO A 82 20.04 0.47 -2.43
CA PRO A 82 20.74 0.82 -1.21
C PRO A 82 21.20 2.29 -1.22
N ARG A 83 21.11 2.95 -0.07
CA ARG A 83 21.59 4.33 0.08
C ARG A 83 23.11 4.40 -0.03
N ARG A 84 23.60 5.53 -0.53
CA ARG A 84 25.04 5.81 -0.51
C ARG A 84 25.50 5.99 0.94
N ALA A 85 26.72 5.57 1.22
CA ALA A 85 27.29 5.67 2.57
C ALA A 85 27.39 7.12 3.08
N ASN A 86 27.47 8.10 2.18
CA ASN A 86 27.54 9.53 2.50
C ASN A 86 26.20 10.27 2.39
N THR A 87 25.06 9.56 2.27
CA THR A 87 23.74 10.19 2.22
C THR A 87 23.41 10.88 3.54
N HIS A 88 22.99 12.15 3.47
CA HIS A 88 22.52 12.90 4.63
C HIS A 88 20.98 13.05 4.65
N LYS A 89 20.42 13.39 5.82
CA LYS A 89 18.96 13.50 6.03
C LYS A 89 18.22 14.36 5.00
N GLY A 90 18.83 15.48 4.55
CA GLY A 90 18.23 16.34 3.52
C GLY A 90 18.02 15.66 2.16
N GLU A 91 18.89 14.70 1.78
CA GLU A 91 18.74 13.94 0.53
C GLU A 91 17.64 12.89 0.61
N SER A 92 17.30 12.44 1.82
CA SER A 92 16.19 11.49 2.06
C SER A 92 14.83 12.19 2.22
N GLY A 93 14.77 13.49 1.94
CA GLY A 93 13.56 14.29 1.91
C GLY A 93 12.97 14.63 3.27
N HIS A 94 11.97 15.53 3.25
CA HIS A 94 11.23 15.97 4.42
C HIS A 94 9.73 15.76 4.19
N VAL A 95 9.11 14.92 5.00
CA VAL A 95 7.66 14.69 5.02
C VAL A 95 7.01 15.55 6.10
N LEU A 96 5.92 16.23 5.74
CA LEU A 96 5.05 16.91 6.70
C LEU A 96 3.71 16.18 6.80
N CYS A 97 3.47 15.52 7.94
CA CYS A 97 2.20 14.86 8.24
C CYS A 97 1.24 15.85 8.90
N MET A 98 0.03 15.99 8.36
CA MET A 98 -1.01 16.88 8.89
C MET A 98 -2.28 16.09 9.18
N GLY A 99 -2.70 16.07 10.44
CA GLY A 99 -3.85 15.27 10.87
C GLY A 99 -3.96 15.12 12.37
N GLY A 100 -4.78 14.17 12.81
CA GLY A 100 -5.00 13.90 14.23
C GLY A 100 -5.79 15.00 14.93
N ASN A 101 -7.05 15.17 14.53
CA ASN A 101 -8.05 15.94 15.25
C ASN A 101 -8.49 15.21 16.53
N HIS A 102 -9.29 15.87 17.37
CA HIS A 102 -9.73 15.33 18.65
C HIS A 102 -10.32 13.91 18.49
N GLY A 103 -9.81 12.96 19.27
CA GLY A 103 -10.21 11.54 19.23
C GLY A 103 -9.47 10.69 18.18
N SER A 104 -8.73 11.30 17.25
CA SER A 104 -8.08 10.62 16.13
C SER A 104 -6.57 10.84 16.06
N GLY A 105 -5.93 11.24 17.17
CA GLY A 105 -4.48 11.49 17.22
C GLY A 105 -3.63 10.28 16.81
N GLY A 106 -4.10 9.06 17.05
CA GLY A 106 -3.38 7.83 16.66
C GLY A 106 -3.14 7.70 15.15
N ALA A 107 -4.03 8.22 14.30
CA ALA A 107 -3.92 8.12 12.85
C ALA A 107 -2.67 8.87 12.34
N VAL A 108 -2.48 10.13 12.74
CA VAL A 108 -1.30 10.90 12.32
C VAL A 108 0.00 10.36 12.94
N MET A 109 -0.07 9.76 14.13
CA MET A 109 1.08 9.08 14.76
C MET A 109 1.54 7.88 13.92
N LEU A 110 0.60 7.03 13.48
CA LEU A 110 0.91 5.88 12.61
C LEU A 110 1.50 6.35 11.27
N CYS A 111 0.93 7.39 10.66
CA CYS A 111 1.45 7.97 9.43
C CYS A 111 2.89 8.50 9.60
N ALA A 112 3.18 9.23 10.68
CA ALA A 112 4.51 9.77 10.94
C ALA A 112 5.56 8.67 11.19
N GLU A 113 5.22 7.67 12.01
CA GLU A 113 6.08 6.53 12.30
C GLU A 113 6.37 5.71 11.03
N ALA A 114 5.35 5.49 10.20
CA ALA A 114 5.49 4.79 8.93
C ALA A 114 6.40 5.54 7.95
N ALA A 115 6.30 6.87 7.90
CA ALA A 115 7.16 7.70 7.05
C ALA A 115 8.64 7.58 7.46
N LEU A 116 8.93 7.65 8.77
CA LEU A 116 10.29 7.46 9.30
C LEU A 116 10.81 6.04 8.99
N ARG A 117 10.01 5.01 9.26
CA ARG A 117 10.38 3.60 8.99
C ARG A 117 10.57 3.31 7.51
N SER A 118 9.92 4.05 6.64
CA SER A 118 10.07 3.97 5.18
C SER A 118 11.21 4.84 4.64
N GLY A 119 11.99 5.45 5.54
CA GLY A 119 13.24 6.11 5.22
C GLY A 119 13.12 7.63 4.98
N ALA A 120 12.04 8.30 5.33
CA ALA A 120 12.04 9.76 5.30
C ALA A 120 13.21 10.32 6.12
N GLY A 121 13.96 11.28 5.55
CA GLY A 121 15.11 11.87 6.24
C GLY A 121 14.73 12.78 7.40
N LEU A 122 13.60 13.48 7.25
CA LEU A 122 12.98 14.31 8.26
C LEU A 122 11.46 14.09 8.22
N VAL A 123 10.84 14.07 9.40
CA VAL A 123 9.38 14.04 9.53
C VAL A 123 8.94 15.13 10.49
N SER A 124 8.14 16.07 10.00
CA SER A 124 7.40 17.02 10.82
C SER A 124 5.94 16.60 10.91
N VAL A 125 5.31 16.87 12.05
CA VAL A 125 3.89 16.56 12.27
C VAL A 125 3.18 17.81 12.74
N THR A 126 2.05 18.12 12.12
CA THR A 126 1.12 19.16 12.55
C THR A 126 -0.15 18.49 13.06
N THR A 127 -0.44 18.65 14.35
CA THR A 127 -1.60 18.00 15.02
C THR A 127 -2.18 18.86 16.14
N ARG A 128 -3.25 18.41 16.80
CA ARG A 128 -3.82 19.12 17.96
C ARG A 128 -2.85 19.07 19.15
N ALA A 129 -2.77 20.16 19.94
CA ALA A 129 -1.89 20.25 21.10
C ALA A 129 -1.93 19.04 22.07
N PRO A 130 -3.11 18.44 22.40
CA PRO A 130 -3.18 17.28 23.28
C PRO A 130 -2.45 16.03 22.76
N HIS A 131 -2.17 15.95 21.45
CA HIS A 131 -1.50 14.79 20.85
C HIS A 131 0.02 14.94 20.77
N VAL A 132 0.57 16.13 21.08
CA VAL A 132 2.02 16.39 20.99
C VAL A 132 2.81 15.49 21.93
N ALA A 133 2.49 15.50 23.23
CA ALA A 133 3.22 14.71 24.21
C ALA A 133 3.09 13.18 23.98
N PRO A 134 1.89 12.62 23.71
CA PRO A 134 1.76 11.20 23.36
C PRO A 134 2.53 10.81 22.08
N LEU A 135 2.56 11.67 21.06
CA LEU A 135 3.31 11.38 19.84
C LEU A 135 4.81 11.33 20.11
N LEU A 136 5.36 12.32 20.83
CA LEU A 136 6.77 12.37 21.17
C LEU A 136 7.20 11.22 22.10
N ALA A 137 6.29 10.75 22.96
CA ALA A 137 6.54 9.57 23.79
C ALA A 137 6.65 8.27 22.96
N ARG A 138 5.89 8.17 21.86
CA ARG A 138 5.89 7.01 20.97
C ARG A 138 6.99 7.07 19.91
N CYS A 139 7.24 8.26 19.35
CA CYS A 139 8.13 8.49 18.22
C CYS A 139 8.88 9.82 18.43
N PRO A 140 9.94 9.82 19.27
CA PRO A 140 10.71 11.02 19.60
C PRO A 140 11.50 11.60 18.41
N GLU A 141 11.70 10.83 17.33
CA GLU A 141 12.38 11.29 16.11
C GLU A 141 11.54 12.27 15.28
N ALA A 142 10.21 12.33 15.52
CA ALA A 142 9.32 13.23 14.81
C ALA A 142 9.36 14.66 15.39
N MET A 143 9.38 15.67 14.52
CA MET A 143 9.28 17.08 14.92
C MET A 143 7.82 17.50 14.97
N VAL A 144 7.22 17.50 16.17
CA VAL A 144 5.79 17.72 16.34
C VAL A 144 5.46 19.18 16.65
N HIS A 145 4.44 19.70 15.99
CA HIS A 145 3.96 21.07 16.09
C HIS A 145 2.46 21.08 16.42
N ALA A 146 2.09 21.79 17.48
CA ALA A 146 0.69 22.03 17.81
C ALA A 146 0.08 23.05 16.83
N ALA A 147 -0.98 22.65 16.13
CA ALA A 147 -1.77 23.52 15.26
C ALA A 147 -2.95 24.13 16.02
N ASP A 148 -2.66 25.13 16.85
CA ASP A 148 -3.69 25.89 17.55
C ASP A 148 -4.24 27.03 16.68
N ALA A 149 -5.10 27.90 17.24
CA ALA A 149 -5.77 28.94 16.47
C ALA A 149 -4.80 29.89 15.75
N ALA A 150 -3.69 30.27 16.41
CA ALA A 150 -2.67 31.20 15.91
C ALA A 150 -1.53 30.52 15.12
N PHE A 151 -1.60 29.20 14.91
CA PHE A 151 -0.55 28.47 14.20
C PHE A 151 -0.61 28.75 12.69
N ASP A 152 0.51 29.23 12.14
CA ASP A 152 0.70 29.38 10.70
C ASP A 152 1.47 28.17 10.13
N PRO A 153 0.79 27.29 9.35
CA PRO A 153 1.43 26.13 8.72
C PRO A 153 2.40 26.51 7.58
N ALA A 154 2.35 27.72 7.02
CA ALA A 154 3.06 28.07 5.79
C ALA A 154 4.57 27.82 5.88
N GLY A 155 5.19 28.18 7.02
CA GLY A 155 6.61 27.94 7.26
C GLY A 155 6.99 26.46 7.29
N LEU A 156 6.11 25.57 7.78
CA LEU A 156 6.32 24.12 7.73
C LEU A 156 6.13 23.58 6.31
N CYS A 157 5.05 24.00 5.65
CA CYS A 157 4.76 23.60 4.27
C CYS A 157 5.93 23.95 3.34
N GLY A 158 6.51 25.15 3.49
CA GLY A 158 7.64 25.60 2.67
C GLY A 158 8.89 24.71 2.79
N ARG A 159 9.17 24.20 3.99
CA ARG A 159 10.31 23.30 4.27
C ARG A 159 10.07 21.86 3.81
N ALA A 160 8.81 21.43 3.76
CA ALA A 160 8.47 20.07 3.34
C ALA A 160 8.83 19.83 1.87
N GLY A 161 9.30 18.61 1.58
CA GLY A 161 9.37 18.08 0.22
C GLY A 161 8.03 17.46 -0.21
N VAL A 162 7.28 16.89 0.73
CA VAL A 162 5.98 16.25 0.51
C VAL A 162 5.09 16.46 1.73
N ILE A 163 3.79 16.65 1.50
CA ILE A 163 2.77 16.74 2.55
C ILE A 163 1.92 15.46 2.53
N ALA A 164 1.77 14.81 3.69
CA ALA A 164 0.79 13.76 3.93
C ALA A 164 -0.38 14.36 4.71
N LEU A 165 -1.59 14.34 4.16
CA LEU A 165 -2.74 15.03 4.73
C LEU A 165 -3.94 14.09 4.82
N GLY A 166 -4.63 14.13 5.97
CA GLY A 166 -5.93 13.48 6.11
C GLY A 166 -6.08 12.44 7.21
N PRO A 167 -5.05 11.65 7.59
CA PRO A 167 -5.12 10.71 8.71
C PRO A 167 -5.70 11.34 9.98
N GLY A 168 -6.96 11.00 10.29
CA GLY A 168 -7.71 11.54 11.42
C GLY A 168 -7.93 13.06 11.41
N LEU A 169 -7.90 13.72 10.26
CA LEU A 169 -7.97 15.19 10.16
C LEU A 169 -9.35 15.76 10.57
N GLY A 170 -10.43 15.01 10.40
CA GLY A 170 -11.80 15.52 10.52
C GLY A 170 -12.17 16.46 9.37
N GLN A 171 -13.32 17.12 9.49
CA GLN A 171 -13.88 17.99 8.43
C GLN A 171 -14.37 19.34 8.99
N ASP A 172 -13.90 19.70 10.19
CA ASP A 172 -14.19 20.97 10.85
C ASP A 172 -13.35 22.11 10.26
N ASP A 173 -13.47 23.30 10.82
CA ASP A 173 -12.74 24.47 10.31
C ASP A 173 -11.23 24.36 10.53
N TRP A 174 -10.80 23.61 11.55
CA TRP A 174 -9.38 23.31 11.74
C TRP A 174 -8.84 22.45 10.60
N ALA A 175 -9.58 21.40 10.21
CA ALA A 175 -9.25 20.56 9.07
C ALA A 175 -9.21 21.36 7.76
N ARG A 176 -10.22 22.22 7.53
CA ARG A 176 -10.27 23.09 6.34
C ARG A 176 -9.10 24.05 6.24
N ARG A 177 -8.64 24.62 7.36
CA ARG A 177 -7.43 25.48 7.39
C ARG A 177 -6.17 24.72 7.00
N LEU A 178 -5.96 23.51 7.54
CA LEU A 178 -4.80 22.70 7.17
C LEU A 178 -4.87 22.22 5.71
N TRP A 179 -6.06 21.87 5.24
CA TRP A 179 -6.30 21.56 3.82
C TRP A 179 -5.95 22.72 2.90
N ALA A 180 -6.45 23.92 3.18
CA ALA A 180 -6.12 25.12 2.41
C ALA A 180 -4.61 25.38 2.40
N ALA A 181 -3.95 25.34 3.55
CA ALA A 181 -2.51 25.55 3.65
C ALA A 181 -1.68 24.51 2.88
N ALA A 182 -2.11 23.25 2.86
CA ALA A 182 -1.45 22.21 2.08
C ALA A 182 -1.58 22.47 0.58
N LEU A 183 -2.77 22.87 0.11
CA LEU A 183 -3.00 23.21 -1.30
C LEU A 183 -2.22 24.47 -1.73
N ASP A 184 -2.26 25.52 -0.92
CA ASP A 184 -1.61 26.80 -1.22
C ASP A 184 -0.09 26.67 -1.27
N SER A 185 0.48 25.66 -0.60
CA SER A 185 1.92 25.39 -0.62
C SER A 185 2.45 24.94 -1.98
N GLY A 186 1.60 24.40 -2.86
CA GLY A 186 1.98 23.81 -4.14
C GLY A 186 2.91 22.60 -4.05
N LYS A 187 3.12 22.04 -2.84
CA LYS A 187 4.00 20.88 -2.63
C LYS A 187 3.32 19.58 -3.10
N PRO A 188 4.10 18.55 -3.48
CA PRO A 188 3.55 17.21 -3.66
C PRO A 188 2.72 16.77 -2.45
N LEU A 189 1.54 16.22 -2.71
CA LEU A 189 0.53 15.90 -1.71
C LEU A 189 0.16 14.42 -1.77
N VAL A 190 0.12 13.76 -0.61
CA VAL A 190 -0.55 12.47 -0.43
C VAL A 190 -1.80 12.72 0.40
N ALA A 191 -2.97 12.58 -0.21
CA ALA A 191 -4.26 12.81 0.44
C ALA A 191 -4.96 11.49 0.74
N ASP A 192 -5.30 11.28 2.02
CA ASP A 192 -6.04 10.10 2.49
C ASP A 192 -7.24 10.49 3.35
N ALA A 193 -8.13 9.55 3.63
CA ALA A 193 -9.16 9.68 4.66
C ALA A 193 -9.95 11.00 4.59
N ASP A 194 -9.90 11.81 5.65
CA ASP A 194 -10.66 13.05 5.73
C ASP A 194 -10.23 14.12 4.73
N ALA A 195 -9.00 14.08 4.23
CA ALA A 195 -8.59 14.95 3.13
C ALA A 195 -9.34 14.60 1.83
N LEU A 196 -9.62 13.31 1.61
CA LEU A 196 -10.46 12.86 0.50
C LEU A 196 -11.93 13.24 0.70
N ASN A 197 -12.41 13.28 1.95
CA ASN A 197 -13.75 13.78 2.25
C ASN A 197 -13.88 15.28 1.93
N LEU A 198 -12.89 16.09 2.31
CA LEU A 198 -12.84 17.50 1.97
C LEU A 198 -12.74 17.72 0.44
N LEU A 199 -11.95 16.89 -0.25
CA LEU A 199 -11.87 16.90 -1.71
C LEU A 199 -13.20 16.52 -2.36
N ALA A 200 -13.94 15.56 -1.81
CA ALA A 200 -15.24 15.18 -2.34
C ALA A 200 -16.29 16.29 -2.17
N ALA A 201 -16.21 17.07 -1.08
CA ALA A 201 -17.09 18.20 -0.84
C ALA A 201 -16.83 19.38 -1.80
N VAL A 202 -15.56 19.62 -2.15
CA VAL A 202 -15.17 20.65 -3.14
C VAL A 202 -14.19 20.05 -4.15
N PRO A 203 -14.71 19.30 -5.16
CA PRO A 203 -13.88 18.61 -6.13
C PRO A 203 -13.03 19.57 -6.96
N ARG A 204 -11.74 19.27 -7.09
CA ARG A 204 -10.81 20.03 -7.93
C ARG A 204 -9.68 19.13 -8.46
N PRO A 205 -9.12 19.40 -9.65
CA PRO A 205 -7.89 18.75 -10.08
C PRO A 205 -6.76 19.01 -9.09
N LEU A 206 -5.99 17.97 -8.79
CA LEU A 206 -4.81 17.99 -7.94
C LEU A 206 -3.64 17.31 -8.68
N PRO A 207 -3.11 17.95 -9.74
CA PRO A 207 -1.95 17.42 -10.43
C PRO A 207 -0.79 17.25 -9.44
N GLN A 208 0.00 16.17 -9.60
CA GLN A 208 1.08 15.77 -8.69
C GLN A 208 0.65 15.15 -7.35
N ALA A 209 -0.65 15.13 -7.03
CA ALA A 209 -1.14 14.46 -5.83
C ALA A 209 -1.22 12.93 -6.01
N ILE A 210 -1.13 12.23 -4.88
CA ILE A 210 -1.46 10.82 -4.74
C ILE A 210 -2.69 10.73 -3.83
N LEU A 211 -3.78 10.17 -4.34
CA LEU A 211 -5.02 9.93 -3.60
C LEU A 211 -5.08 8.46 -3.21
N THR A 212 -5.41 8.14 -1.96
CA THR A 212 -5.43 6.75 -1.49
C THR A 212 -6.81 6.26 -1.04
N PRO A 213 -7.89 6.41 -1.83
CA PRO A 213 -9.24 6.07 -1.38
C PRO A 213 -9.44 4.56 -1.15
N HIS A 214 -10.15 4.20 -0.09
CA HIS A 214 -10.83 2.90 -0.01
C HIS A 214 -12.14 2.93 -0.83
N PRO A 215 -12.83 1.79 -1.05
CA PRO A 215 -14.02 1.76 -1.93
C PRO A 215 -15.12 2.76 -1.53
N GLY A 216 -15.44 2.90 -0.25
CA GLY A 216 -16.38 3.93 0.23
C GLY A 216 -15.94 5.39 -0.02
N GLU A 217 -14.66 5.72 0.09
CA GLU A 217 -14.13 7.06 -0.24
C GLU A 217 -14.15 7.30 -1.76
N ALA A 218 -13.77 6.29 -2.54
CA ALA A 218 -13.83 6.33 -4.01
C ALA A 218 -15.26 6.55 -4.51
N ALA A 219 -16.22 5.84 -3.91
CA ALA A 219 -17.65 5.99 -4.19
C ALA A 219 -18.11 7.44 -3.97
N ARG A 220 -17.74 8.02 -2.82
CA ARG A 220 -18.03 9.43 -2.49
C ARG A 220 -17.38 10.40 -3.48
N LEU A 221 -16.12 10.18 -3.83
CA LEU A 221 -15.38 11.02 -4.79
C LEU A 221 -15.96 10.97 -6.19
N LEU A 222 -16.51 9.81 -6.62
CA LEU A 222 -17.14 9.64 -7.93
C LEU A 222 -18.64 9.97 -7.94
N GLY A 223 -19.31 9.99 -6.79
CA GLY A 223 -20.76 10.14 -6.70
C GLY A 223 -21.53 8.87 -7.07
N VAL A 224 -20.96 7.70 -6.78
CA VAL A 224 -21.56 6.37 -7.02
C VAL A 224 -21.61 5.57 -5.71
N ASP A 225 -22.13 4.34 -5.74
CA ASP A 225 -22.10 3.44 -4.58
C ASP A 225 -20.80 2.61 -4.51
N ALA A 226 -20.49 2.09 -3.33
CA ALA A 226 -19.30 1.26 -3.13
C ALA A 226 -19.37 -0.07 -3.93
N ALA A 227 -20.57 -0.60 -4.16
CA ALA A 227 -20.77 -1.77 -5.01
C ALA A 227 -20.34 -1.51 -6.45
N GLY A 228 -20.65 -0.33 -7.00
CA GLY A 228 -20.21 0.10 -8.32
C GLY A 228 -18.69 0.20 -8.43
N ILE A 229 -18.00 0.65 -7.37
CA ILE A 229 -16.53 0.64 -7.32
C ILE A 229 -15.97 -0.78 -7.36
N GLN A 230 -16.59 -1.72 -6.63
CA GLN A 230 -16.13 -3.10 -6.53
C GLN A 230 -16.41 -3.90 -7.81
N ARG A 231 -17.49 -3.59 -8.54
CA ARG A 231 -17.80 -4.23 -9.83
C ARG A 231 -16.74 -4.01 -10.90
N ASP A 232 -16.08 -2.85 -10.91
CA ASP A 232 -14.96 -2.60 -11.80
C ASP A 232 -13.97 -1.62 -11.16
N ARG A 233 -13.03 -2.19 -10.41
CA ARG A 233 -12.00 -1.44 -9.68
C ARG A 233 -11.03 -0.72 -10.63
N PHE A 234 -10.79 -1.26 -11.84
CA PHE A 234 -9.92 -0.64 -12.83
C PHE A 234 -10.58 0.61 -13.43
N ALA A 235 -11.84 0.50 -13.85
CA ALA A 235 -12.59 1.63 -14.37
C ALA A 235 -12.75 2.72 -13.31
N ALA A 236 -13.05 2.35 -12.06
CA ALA A 236 -13.15 3.30 -10.96
C ALA A 236 -11.83 4.03 -10.67
N ALA A 237 -10.71 3.31 -10.60
CA ALA A 237 -9.39 3.90 -10.40
C ALA A 237 -9.00 4.84 -11.55
N HIS A 238 -9.29 4.45 -12.80
CA HIS A 238 -9.06 5.29 -13.97
C HIS A 238 -9.94 6.55 -13.95
N ALA A 239 -11.23 6.43 -13.63
CA ALA A 239 -12.15 7.55 -13.53
C ALA A 239 -11.71 8.57 -12.47
N LEU A 240 -11.26 8.10 -11.30
CA LEU A 240 -10.68 8.94 -10.26
C LEU A 240 -9.42 9.64 -10.74
N ALA A 241 -8.48 8.90 -11.35
CA ALA A 241 -7.22 9.44 -11.83
C ALA A 241 -7.44 10.56 -12.87
N THR A 242 -8.37 10.34 -13.79
CA THR A 242 -8.77 11.33 -14.81
C THR A 242 -9.46 12.54 -14.18
N ARG A 243 -10.49 12.32 -13.34
CA ARG A 243 -11.28 13.40 -12.72
C ARG A 243 -10.42 14.35 -11.88
N PHE A 244 -9.48 13.82 -11.13
CA PHE A 244 -8.63 14.62 -10.25
C PHE A 244 -7.25 14.92 -10.86
N SER A 245 -6.96 14.43 -12.06
CA SER A 245 -5.64 14.56 -12.71
C SER A 245 -4.49 14.10 -11.79
N ALA A 246 -4.74 13.06 -10.99
CA ALA A 246 -3.89 12.62 -9.89
C ALA A 246 -3.56 11.13 -10.00
N VAL A 247 -2.53 10.70 -9.28
CA VAL A 247 -2.28 9.27 -9.07
C VAL A 247 -3.27 8.77 -8.03
N VAL A 248 -3.82 7.59 -8.24
CA VAL A 248 -4.81 6.98 -7.34
C VAL A 248 -4.34 5.60 -6.92
N VAL A 249 -4.36 5.33 -5.62
CA VAL A 249 -4.26 3.98 -5.04
C VAL A 249 -5.65 3.61 -4.54
N LEU A 250 -6.40 2.85 -5.34
CA LEU A 250 -7.69 2.31 -4.92
C LEU A 250 -7.46 1.11 -3.99
N LYS A 251 -7.58 1.35 -2.69
CA LYS A 251 -7.29 0.37 -1.63
C LYS A 251 -8.27 -0.82 -1.70
N GLY A 252 -7.84 -1.96 -1.19
CA GLY A 252 -8.58 -3.23 -1.17
C GLY A 252 -7.69 -4.41 -1.57
N ALA A 253 -8.23 -5.62 -1.50
CA ALA A 253 -7.54 -6.82 -1.93
C ALA A 253 -7.21 -6.72 -3.42
N GLY A 254 -5.92 -6.89 -3.77
CA GLY A 254 -5.41 -6.52 -5.09
C GLY A 254 -5.59 -5.02 -5.35
N SER A 255 -4.92 -4.17 -4.57
CA SER A 255 -5.03 -2.72 -4.73
C SER A 255 -4.66 -2.30 -6.16
N VAL A 256 -5.44 -1.39 -6.74
CA VAL A 256 -5.24 -0.91 -8.11
C VAL A 256 -4.66 0.49 -8.07
N VAL A 257 -3.53 0.69 -8.72
CA VAL A 257 -2.87 1.99 -8.86
C VAL A 257 -3.04 2.50 -10.28
N ALA A 258 -3.60 3.70 -10.44
CA ALA A 258 -3.85 4.31 -11.73
C ALA A 258 -3.33 5.75 -11.78
N ALA A 259 -2.95 6.21 -12.98
CA ALA A 259 -2.57 7.58 -13.24
C ALA A 259 -2.99 7.95 -14.69
N PRO A 260 -3.23 9.24 -14.99
CA PRO A 260 -3.55 9.66 -16.35
C PRO A 260 -2.47 9.21 -17.36
N GLY A 261 -2.89 8.53 -18.42
CA GLY A 261 -2.00 8.06 -19.48
C GLY A 261 -1.08 6.88 -19.13
N ALA A 262 -1.17 6.32 -17.92
CA ALA A 262 -0.36 5.17 -17.51
C ALA A 262 -1.18 3.87 -17.55
N THR A 263 -0.53 2.77 -17.93
CA THR A 263 -1.07 1.42 -17.72
C THR A 263 -1.23 1.18 -16.20
N PRO A 264 -2.42 0.77 -15.73
CA PRO A 264 -2.66 0.58 -14.30
C PRO A 264 -1.82 -0.57 -13.74
N ARG A 265 -1.53 -0.51 -12.44
CA ARG A 265 -0.77 -1.52 -11.72
C ARG A 265 -1.65 -2.20 -10.68
N VAL A 266 -1.55 -3.52 -10.56
CA VAL A 266 -2.21 -4.30 -9.51
C VAL A 266 -1.16 -4.75 -8.52
N ILE A 267 -1.41 -4.53 -7.23
CA ILE A 267 -0.51 -4.93 -6.16
C ILE A 267 -0.84 -6.36 -5.73
N ALA A 268 0.03 -7.30 -6.10
CA ALA A 268 -0.09 -8.72 -5.75
C ALA A 268 0.65 -9.03 -4.43
N ALA A 269 0.26 -8.34 -3.37
CA ALA A 269 0.75 -8.54 -2.01
C ALA A 269 -0.31 -8.13 -0.99
N GLY A 270 -0.14 -8.59 0.24
CA GLY A 270 -1.06 -8.36 1.34
C GLY A 270 -2.00 -9.53 1.59
N ASN A 271 -2.62 -9.50 2.77
CA ASN A 271 -3.46 -10.57 3.28
C ASN A 271 -4.69 -10.02 4.04
N PRO A 272 -5.72 -10.85 4.29
CA PRO A 272 -6.93 -10.42 4.99
C PRO A 272 -6.69 -9.86 6.40
N GLY A 273 -5.60 -10.22 7.07
CA GLY A 273 -5.24 -9.68 8.40
C GLY A 273 -4.98 -8.18 8.40
N MET A 274 -4.71 -7.59 7.23
CA MET A 274 -4.55 -6.15 7.06
C MET A 274 -5.87 -5.37 7.10
N ALA A 275 -7.02 -6.03 7.19
CA ALA A 275 -8.32 -5.39 7.34
C ALA A 275 -8.55 -4.84 8.76
N VAL A 276 -7.66 -3.94 9.22
CA VAL A 276 -7.72 -3.28 10.53
C VAL A 276 -7.58 -1.77 10.39
N GLY A 277 -8.21 -1.04 11.32
CA GLY A 277 -8.10 0.42 11.40
C GLY A 277 -6.63 0.85 11.58
N GLY A 278 -6.21 1.89 10.86
CA GLY A 278 -4.84 2.41 10.88
C GLY A 278 -3.97 1.97 9.70
N MET A 279 -4.37 0.96 8.91
CA MET A 279 -3.58 0.54 7.75
C MET A 279 -3.52 1.61 6.65
N GLY A 280 -4.61 2.35 6.45
CA GLY A 280 -4.61 3.50 5.54
C GLY A 280 -3.58 4.56 5.95
N ASP A 281 -3.58 4.94 7.23
CA ASP A 281 -2.67 5.96 7.77
C ASP A 281 -1.20 5.56 7.58
N LEU A 282 -0.90 4.28 7.82
CA LEU A 282 0.42 3.72 7.64
C LEU A 282 0.83 3.76 6.15
N LEU A 283 -0.06 3.41 5.22
CA LEU A 283 0.19 3.50 3.77
C LEU A 283 0.51 4.93 3.34
N THR A 284 -0.25 5.92 3.83
CA THR A 284 -0.03 7.34 3.55
C THR A 284 1.40 7.75 3.90
N GLY A 285 1.88 7.35 5.09
CA GLY A 285 3.23 7.61 5.54
C GLY A 285 4.30 6.98 4.65
N VAL A 286 4.11 5.71 4.25
CA VAL A 286 5.04 5.02 3.34
C VAL A 286 5.15 5.74 2.00
N ILE A 287 4.00 6.01 1.36
CA ILE A 287 3.96 6.68 0.05
C ILE A 287 4.60 8.05 0.13
N ALA A 288 4.30 8.83 1.19
CA ALA A 288 4.87 10.16 1.37
C ALA A 288 6.39 10.12 1.54
N ALA A 289 6.92 9.14 2.29
CA ALA A 289 8.36 8.96 2.44
C ALA A 289 9.05 8.59 1.13
N LEU A 290 8.47 7.69 0.34
CA LEU A 290 9.04 7.32 -0.96
C LEU A 290 9.00 8.50 -1.94
N ARG A 291 7.90 9.25 -1.94
CA ARG A 291 7.77 10.47 -2.74
C ARG A 291 8.80 11.52 -2.32
N ALA A 292 9.07 11.67 -1.02
CA ALA A 292 10.05 12.62 -0.49
C ALA A 292 11.49 12.23 -0.82
N GLN A 293 11.76 10.94 -0.99
CA GLN A 293 13.04 10.39 -1.46
C GLN A 293 13.26 10.59 -2.97
N GLY A 294 12.30 11.19 -3.69
CA GLY A 294 12.44 11.57 -5.09
C GLY A 294 11.76 10.62 -6.08
N LEU A 295 11.02 9.61 -5.62
CA LEU A 295 10.26 8.76 -6.55
C LEU A 295 9.16 9.57 -7.24
N PRO A 296 8.92 9.36 -8.55
CA PRO A 296 7.76 9.93 -9.22
C PRO A 296 6.46 9.42 -8.60
N ALA A 297 5.36 10.16 -8.75
CA ALA A 297 4.14 9.93 -7.95
C ALA A 297 3.55 8.53 -8.17
N PHE A 298 3.58 8.04 -9.41
CA PHE A 298 3.03 6.73 -9.76
C PHE A 298 3.88 5.58 -9.19
N GLU A 299 5.20 5.73 -9.23
CA GLU A 299 6.20 4.81 -8.66
C GLU A 299 6.12 4.79 -7.13
N ALA A 300 6.05 5.97 -6.49
CA ALA A 300 5.92 6.07 -5.03
C ALA A 300 4.62 5.44 -4.53
N ALA A 301 3.50 5.68 -5.21
CA ALA A 301 2.21 5.08 -4.91
C ALA A 301 2.23 3.55 -5.05
N SER A 302 2.80 3.05 -6.16
CA SER A 302 2.86 1.61 -6.45
C SER A 302 3.81 0.88 -5.51
N ALA A 303 5.02 1.41 -5.32
CA ALA A 303 6.02 0.83 -4.43
C ALA A 303 5.58 0.90 -2.97
N GLY A 304 4.91 1.99 -2.55
CA GLY A 304 4.41 2.11 -1.19
C GLY A 304 3.31 1.10 -0.86
N ALA A 305 2.35 0.94 -1.77
CA ALA A 305 1.29 -0.07 -1.62
C ALA A 305 1.86 -1.50 -1.63
N LEU A 306 2.82 -1.79 -2.51
CA LEU A 306 3.50 -3.08 -2.54
C LEU A 306 4.30 -3.36 -1.26
N LEU A 307 5.10 -2.39 -0.82
CA LEU A 307 5.94 -2.51 0.38
C LEU A 307 5.07 -2.75 1.62
N GLN A 308 3.95 -2.04 1.74
CA GLN A 308 2.99 -2.27 2.82
C GLN A 308 2.38 -3.67 2.75
N GLY A 309 1.93 -4.12 1.57
CA GLY A 309 1.36 -5.45 1.37
C GLY A 309 2.33 -6.55 1.81
N LEU A 310 3.58 -6.48 1.34
CA LEU A 310 4.63 -7.45 1.69
C LEU A 310 4.98 -7.42 3.18
N ALA A 311 5.00 -6.24 3.79
CA ALA A 311 5.24 -6.12 5.23
C ALA A 311 4.07 -6.68 6.05
N GLY A 312 2.84 -6.55 5.55
CA GLY A 312 1.66 -7.22 6.12
C GLY A 312 1.73 -8.74 5.99
N ASP A 313 2.19 -9.27 4.86
CA ASP A 313 2.38 -10.71 4.64
C ASP A 313 3.45 -11.28 5.58
N ALA A 314 4.57 -10.57 5.72
CA ALA A 314 5.62 -10.94 6.65
C ALA A 314 5.13 -10.95 8.11
N ALA A 315 4.30 -9.98 8.51
CA ALA A 315 3.73 -9.90 9.85
C ALA A 315 2.66 -10.97 10.13
N ALA A 316 2.08 -11.57 9.08
CA ALA A 316 1.05 -12.59 9.19
C ALA A 316 1.61 -14.04 9.25
N CYS A 317 2.93 -14.22 9.36
CA CYS A 317 3.57 -15.54 9.33
C CYS A 317 3.09 -16.48 10.45
N GLU A 318 2.72 -15.94 11.61
CA GLU A 318 2.15 -16.68 12.75
C GLU A 318 0.61 -16.68 12.77
N GLY A 319 -0.02 -16.05 11.77
CA GLY A 319 -1.46 -15.92 11.64
C GLY A 319 -1.89 -14.52 11.23
N GLN A 320 -3.07 -14.43 10.59
CA GLN A 320 -3.61 -13.17 10.07
C GLN A 320 -4.48 -12.43 11.10
N ARG A 321 -5.05 -13.14 12.08
CA ARG A 321 -5.94 -12.53 13.09
C ARG A 321 -5.11 -11.83 14.16
N GLY A 322 -5.53 -10.63 14.55
CA GLY A 322 -4.84 -9.83 15.58
C GLY A 322 -3.66 -9.02 15.05
N LEU A 323 -3.46 -8.98 13.73
CA LEU A 323 -2.45 -8.14 13.11
C LEU A 323 -2.77 -6.66 13.37
N LEU A 324 -1.81 -5.93 13.93
CA LEU A 324 -1.93 -4.50 14.23
C LEU A 324 -0.92 -3.71 13.40
N CYS A 325 -1.25 -2.46 13.07
CA CYS A 325 -0.38 -1.59 12.29
C CYS A 325 1.01 -1.41 12.93
N GLY A 326 1.08 -1.38 14.27
CA GLY A 326 2.34 -1.25 15.01
C GLY A 326 3.29 -2.45 14.87
N VAL A 327 2.78 -3.61 14.44
CA VAL A 327 3.56 -4.85 14.24
C VAL A 327 4.17 -4.90 12.84
N ILE A 328 3.67 -4.11 11.89
CA ILE A 328 4.25 -4.00 10.55
C ILE A 328 5.61 -3.28 10.66
N THR A 329 6.68 -4.06 10.59
CA THR A 329 8.04 -3.54 10.55
C THR A 329 8.55 -3.47 9.11
N TYR A 330 8.86 -2.27 8.65
CA TYR A 330 9.65 -2.07 7.45
C TYR A 330 11.11 -2.32 7.78
N ARG A 331 11.56 -3.57 7.63
CA ARG A 331 12.98 -3.88 7.79
C ARG A 331 13.73 -3.39 6.56
N ASN A 332 14.64 -2.43 6.75
CA ASN A 332 15.66 -2.13 5.76
C ASN A 332 16.48 -3.39 5.51
N GLY A 333 16.35 -3.95 4.31
CA GLY A 333 16.93 -5.22 3.95
C GLY A 333 15.86 -6.25 3.67
N VAL A 334 15.34 -6.23 2.44
CA VAL A 334 14.99 -7.48 1.78
C VAL A 334 16.28 -8.31 1.81
N ARG A 335 16.41 -9.24 2.77
CA ARG A 335 17.36 -10.34 2.59
C ARG A 335 16.87 -11.09 1.36
N ALA A 336 17.65 -11.05 0.29
CA ALA A 336 17.39 -11.71 -0.98
C ALA A 336 17.46 -13.25 -0.90
N ASP A 337 17.23 -13.85 0.27
CA ASP A 337 17.61 -15.24 0.55
C ASP A 337 16.42 -16.19 0.75
N HIS A 338 15.17 -15.72 0.56
CA HIS A 338 13.98 -16.59 0.65
C HIS A 338 13.16 -16.67 -0.65
N ALA A 339 13.67 -16.13 -1.76
CA ALA A 339 13.07 -16.30 -3.09
C ALA A 339 13.82 -17.32 -3.99
N GLN A 340 14.75 -18.10 -3.43
CA GLN A 340 15.53 -19.11 -4.18
C GLN A 340 15.27 -20.57 -3.79
N ALA A 341 14.32 -20.85 -2.89
CA ALA A 341 13.87 -22.23 -2.64
C ALA A 341 12.59 -22.53 -3.44
N ASP A 342 12.69 -22.53 -4.77
CA ASP A 342 11.78 -23.31 -5.66
C ASP A 342 12.16 -23.26 -7.16
N THR A 343 13.31 -22.70 -7.54
CA THR A 343 13.80 -22.74 -8.93
C THR A 343 15.24 -23.21 -9.01
N ALA A 344 15.49 -24.47 -8.65
CA ALA A 344 16.69 -25.19 -9.04
C ALA A 344 16.43 -26.70 -8.98
N GLY A 345 16.19 -27.32 -10.13
CA GLY A 345 16.10 -28.77 -10.22
C GLY A 345 15.32 -29.28 -11.43
N ASP A 346 15.68 -28.85 -12.65
CA ASP A 346 15.23 -29.55 -13.85
C ASP A 346 16.45 -29.85 -14.72
N GLN A 347 17.21 -30.87 -14.31
CA GLN A 347 17.99 -31.71 -15.21
C GLN A 347 18.09 -33.13 -14.63
N VAL A 348 17.95 -34.08 -15.55
CA VAL A 348 18.24 -35.53 -15.47
C VAL A 348 17.12 -36.42 -14.94
N GLY A 349 16.56 -37.21 -15.86
CA GLY A 349 15.60 -38.26 -15.58
C GLY A 349 16.20 -39.53 -14.96
N GLY A 350 15.30 -40.47 -14.60
CA GLY A 350 15.65 -41.84 -14.27
C GLY A 350 15.00 -42.37 -12.98
N ILE A 351 13.97 -43.22 -13.15
CA ILE A 351 13.83 -44.58 -12.58
C ILE A 351 13.99 -44.76 -11.04
N PHE A 352 12.88 -45.15 -10.40
CA PHE A 352 12.68 -45.91 -9.14
C PHE A 352 13.44 -45.52 -7.85
N GLY A 353 12.69 -45.40 -6.73
CA GLY A 353 13.27 -45.59 -5.39
C GLY A 353 12.40 -45.09 -4.23
N GLN A 354 12.15 -45.96 -3.25
CA GLN A 354 11.35 -45.73 -2.05
C GLN A 354 11.98 -44.75 -1.04
N GLY A 355 11.12 -44.09 -0.25
CA GLY A 355 11.26 -43.92 1.20
C GLY A 355 12.20 -42.83 1.74
N GLN A 356 11.64 -41.84 2.44
CA GLN A 356 11.81 -41.65 3.89
C GLN A 356 11.20 -40.33 4.37
N ARG A 357 10.45 -40.38 5.47
CA ARG A 357 10.01 -39.24 6.27
C ARG A 357 11.21 -38.69 7.05
N GLY A 358 11.45 -37.37 7.01
CA GLY A 358 12.32 -36.65 7.95
C GLY A 358 11.59 -35.38 8.41
N LEU A 359 11.13 -35.32 9.67
CA LEU A 359 11.83 -34.72 10.82
C LEU A 359 11.85 -33.19 10.78
N LEU A 360 10.85 -32.61 11.47
CA LEU A 360 10.79 -31.22 11.89
C LEU A 360 11.87 -30.92 12.94
N PRO A 361 12.57 -29.78 12.87
CA PRO A 361 13.22 -29.21 14.04
C PRO A 361 12.22 -28.32 14.79
N ARG A 362 11.76 -28.82 15.94
CA ARG A 362 11.46 -27.98 17.10
C ARG A 362 12.79 -27.44 17.62
N ASP A 363 12.82 -26.15 17.95
CA ASP A 363 13.56 -25.52 19.06
C ASP A 363 14.00 -24.11 18.68
N LEU A 364 13.41 -23.11 19.35
CA LEU A 364 14.07 -21.93 19.96
C LEU A 364 13.03 -20.85 20.27
N LEU A 365 12.31 -21.05 21.37
CA LEU A 365 11.79 -19.96 22.21
C LEU A 365 12.86 -19.63 23.26
N PRO A 366 12.97 -18.36 23.68
CA PRO A 366 13.24 -18.10 25.09
C PRO A 366 12.23 -17.13 25.71
N HIS A 367 11.46 -17.71 26.62
CA HIS A 367 11.15 -17.24 27.98
C HIS A 367 10.53 -15.85 28.23
N LEU A 368 9.23 -15.89 28.57
CA LEU A 368 8.62 -15.02 29.59
C LEU A 368 7.91 -15.90 30.63
N ARG A 369 8.37 -15.82 31.90
CA ARG A 369 7.61 -15.94 33.18
C ARG A 369 8.60 -16.05 34.33
N THR A 370 8.86 -14.94 35.03
CA THR A 370 8.29 -14.54 36.35
C THR A 370 8.89 -15.26 37.57
N LEU A 371 9.49 -14.45 38.47
CA LEU A 371 9.59 -14.57 39.94
C LEU A 371 10.26 -15.86 40.46
N SER A 372 11.37 -15.82 41.22
CA SER A 372 11.44 -15.28 42.59
C SER A 372 12.91 -15.29 43.08
N ASN A 373 13.32 -14.28 43.85
CA ASN A 373 14.43 -14.36 44.84
C ASN A 373 14.11 -15.45 45.90
N PRO A 374 15.03 -15.90 46.79
CA PRO A 374 16.29 -15.28 47.24
C PRO A 374 17.51 -16.24 47.39
N GLU A 375 18.73 -15.69 47.42
CA GLU A 375 19.72 -15.72 48.52
C GLU A 375 20.97 -14.93 48.14
#